data_AF-A0A4S4BJM4-F1
#
_entry.id   AF-A0A4S4BJM4-F1
#
_cell.length_a   1.000
_cell.length_b   1.000
_cell.length_c   1.000
_cell.angle_alpha   90.00
_cell.angle_beta   90.00
_cell.angle_gamma   90.00
#
_symmetry.space_group_name_H-M   'P 1'
#
loop_
_entity.id
_entity.type
_entity.pdbx_description
1 polymer ?
#
loop_
_entity_poly.entity_id
_entity_poly.type
_entity_poly.pdbx_seq_one_letter_code
_entity_poly.pdbx_strand_id
1 'polypeptide(L)'
;MKIKTKADIEKFIQRFDDFSQRDDTKLYLTVKDTKHDGTITIMKYDNNVFTYHRKNESFWDIKEQIIESKDLYKLIWKNRKSINKFLKAN
;
A
#
# COMPACT_ATOMS: atom_id res chain seq x y z
N MET A 1 7.93 -12.54 -2.31
CA MET A 1 8.58 -11.53 -3.17
C MET A 1 9.36 -10.53 -2.29
N LYS A 2 10.31 -9.74 -2.82
CA LYS A 2 10.97 -8.66 -2.05
C LYS A 2 11.28 -7.43 -2.91
N ILE A 3 10.82 -6.27 -2.45
CA ILE A 3 11.02 -4.96 -3.09
C ILE A 3 12.40 -4.41 -2.75
N LYS A 4 13.29 -4.34 -3.75
CA LYS A 4 14.62 -3.71 -3.65
C LYS A 4 14.89 -2.69 -4.76
N THR A 5 14.19 -2.81 -5.88
CA THR A 5 14.40 -2.02 -7.10
C THR A 5 13.09 -1.39 -7.59
N LYS A 6 13.19 -0.56 -8.62
CA LYS A 6 12.02 0.01 -9.32
C LYS A 6 11.15 -1.06 -9.97
N ALA A 7 11.77 -2.00 -10.68
CA ALA A 7 11.08 -3.12 -11.32
C ALA A 7 10.32 -3.99 -10.31
N ASP A 8 10.84 -4.14 -9.09
CA ASP A 8 10.12 -4.88 -8.04
C ASP A 8 8.84 -4.17 -7.59
N ILE A 9 8.84 -2.82 -7.56
CA ILE A 9 7.62 -2.05 -7.25
C ILE A 9 6.60 -2.19 -8.37
N GLU A 10 7.04 -2.11 -9.63
CA GLU A 10 6.15 -2.29 -10.78
C GLU A 10 5.52 -3.69 -10.75
N LYS A 11 6.33 -4.72 -10.49
CA LYS A 11 5.84 -6.09 -10.30
C LYS A 11 4.89 -6.22 -9.11
N PHE A 12 5.16 -5.53 -8.00
CA PHE A 12 4.26 -5.49 -6.84
C PHE A 12 2.90 -4.87 -7.19
N ILE A 13 2.89 -3.74 -7.92
CA ILE A 13 1.65 -3.07 -8.33
C ILE A 13 0.86 -3.96 -9.31
N GLN A 14 1.53 -4.59 -10.28
CA GLN A 14 0.89 -5.49 -11.23
C GLN A 14 0.27 -6.72 -10.56
N ARG A 15 0.90 -7.21 -9.50
CA ARG A 15 0.46 -8.39 -8.74
C ARG A 15 -0.16 -8.01 -7.40
N PHE A 16 -0.69 -6.80 -7.28
CA PHE A 16 -1.20 -6.30 -6.00
C PHE A 16 -2.29 -7.21 -5.41
N ASP A 17 -3.14 -7.75 -6.28
CA ASP A 17 -4.24 -8.64 -5.97
C ASP A 17 -3.77 -9.92 -5.28
N ASP A 18 -2.59 -10.46 -5.63
CA ASP A 18 -2.01 -11.66 -5.01
C ASP A 18 -1.63 -11.47 -3.53
N PHE A 19 -1.45 -10.22 -3.10
CA PHE A 19 -0.97 -9.86 -1.77
C PHE A 19 -2.03 -9.15 -0.93
N SER A 20 -3.19 -8.88 -1.51
CA SER A 20 -4.21 -8.03 -0.90
C SER A 20 -5.36 -8.86 -0.36
N GLN A 21 -6.02 -8.32 0.67
CA GLN A 21 -7.33 -8.79 1.09
C GLN A 21 -8.39 -8.14 0.22
N ARG A 22 -9.53 -8.81 0.04
CA ARG A 22 -10.67 -8.27 -0.71
C ARG A 22 -11.81 -7.94 0.24
N ASP A 23 -12.40 -6.76 0.08
CA ASP A 23 -13.75 -6.44 0.54
C ASP A 23 -14.72 -6.39 -0.65
N ASP A 24 -15.98 -6.03 -0.42
CA ASP A 24 -17.02 -6.02 -1.45
C ASP A 24 -16.68 -5.17 -2.69
N THR A 25 -15.84 -4.13 -2.56
CA THR A 25 -15.63 -3.12 -3.63
C THR A 25 -14.17 -2.85 -3.99
N LYS A 26 -13.21 -3.32 -3.17
CA LYS A 26 -11.79 -3.04 -3.36
C LYS A 26 -10.89 -4.12 -2.76
N LEU A 27 -9.69 -4.16 -3.29
CA LEU A 27 -8.55 -4.87 -2.72
C LEU A 27 -7.78 -3.93 -1.81
N TYR A 28 -7.31 -4.41 -0.66
CA TYR A 28 -6.54 -3.60 0.28
C TYR A 28 -5.39 -4.36 0.92
N LEU A 29 -4.35 -3.60 1.25
CA LEU A 29 -3.17 -4.07 1.98
C LEU A 29 -2.79 -3.03 3.02
N THR A 30 -2.79 -3.44 4.29
CA THR A 30 -2.44 -2.58 5.43
C THR A 30 -1.11 -2.99 6.02
N VAL A 31 -0.20 -2.03 6.20
CA VAL A 31 1.10 -2.24 6.83
C VAL A 31 1.41 -1.14 7.83
N LYS A 32 2.36 -1.40 8.73
CA LYS A 32 2.85 -0.38 9.67
C LYS A 32 3.51 0.79 8.92
N ASP A 33 3.03 2.01 9.13
CA ASP A 33 3.70 3.24 8.75
C ASP A 33 4.65 3.64 9.88
N THR A 34 5.91 3.22 9.76
CA THR A 34 6.93 3.47 10.79
C THR A 34 7.32 4.94 10.89
N LYS A 35 7.04 5.75 9.86
CA LYS A 35 7.42 7.16 9.85
C LYS A 35 6.41 8.01 10.64
N HIS A 36 5.14 7.63 10.56
CA HIS A 36 4.03 8.38 11.16
C HIS A 36 3.44 7.69 12.40
N ASP A 37 4.14 6.67 12.93
CA ASP A 37 3.73 5.83 14.05
C ASP A 37 2.28 5.35 13.97
N GLY A 38 1.97 4.65 12.88
CA GLY A 38 0.62 4.18 12.63
C GLY A 38 0.56 3.10 11.57
N THR A 39 -0.51 3.10 10.78
CA THR A 39 -0.72 2.19 9.66
C THR A 39 -0.98 2.98 8.39
N ILE A 40 -0.52 2.41 7.29
CA ILE A 40 -0.87 2.83 5.95
C ILE A 40 -1.61 1.70 5.25
N THR A 41 -2.75 2.04 4.67
CA THR A 41 -3.53 1.12 3.83
C THR A 41 -3.44 1.60 2.40
N ILE A 42 -3.01 0.72 1.50
CA ILE A 42 -3.06 0.90 0.06
C ILE A 42 -4.27 0.12 -0.45
N MET A 43 -5.09 0.72 -1.30
CA MET A 43 -6.25 0.06 -1.89
C MET A 43 -6.22 0.16 -3.41
N LYS A 44 -6.87 -0.81 -4.06
CA LYS A 44 -7.10 -0.86 -5.50
C LYS A 44 -8.59 -1.17 -5.73
N TYR A 45 -9.28 -0.25 -6.39
CA TYR A 45 -10.66 -0.44 -6.82
C TYR A 45 -10.73 -1.25 -8.12
N ASP A 46 -11.90 -1.81 -8.43
CA ASP A 46 -12.13 -2.63 -9.62
C ASP A 46 -11.84 -1.89 -10.95
N ASN A 47 -11.93 -0.56 -10.95
CA ASN A 47 -11.54 0.29 -12.08
C ASN A 47 -10.02 0.56 -12.19
N ASN A 48 -9.20 -0.19 -11.45
CA ASN A 48 -7.74 -0.04 -11.33
C ASN A 48 -7.27 1.31 -10.74
N VAL A 49 -8.16 2.07 -10.09
CA VAL A 49 -7.76 3.27 -9.34
C VAL A 49 -7.17 2.86 -8.01
N PHE A 50 -5.96 3.37 -7.73
CA PHE A 50 -5.33 3.22 -6.43
C PHE A 50 -5.71 4.38 -5.51
N THR A 51 -6.00 4.05 -4.25
CA THR A 51 -6.14 5.01 -3.17
C THR A 51 -5.26 4.59 -1.99
N TYR A 52 -5.04 5.51 -1.06
CA TYR A 52 -4.43 5.18 0.21
C TYR A 52 -5.01 6.04 1.33
N HIS A 53 -4.90 5.55 2.56
CA HIS A 53 -5.12 6.37 3.74
C HIS A 53 -4.11 6.01 4.84
N ARG A 54 -3.91 6.94 5.77
CA ARG A 54 -3.07 6.75 6.96
C ARG A 54 -3.90 6.86 8.21
N LYS A 55 -3.55 6.06 9.21
CA LYS A 55 -4.14 6.13 10.54
C LYS A 55 -3.02 6.09 11.56
N ASN A 56 -2.96 7.08 12.45
CA ASN A 56 -2.15 7.01 13.66
C ASN A 56 -2.97 7.56 14.84
N GLU A 57 -2.42 7.54 16.06
CA GLU A 57 -3.15 7.95 17.26
C GLU A 57 -3.51 9.44 17.29
N SER A 58 -2.71 10.29 16.62
CA SER A 58 -2.84 11.76 16.65
C SER A 58 -3.46 12.36 15.38
N PHE A 59 -3.55 11.60 14.30
CA PHE A 59 -4.03 11.93 12.97
C PHE A 59 -4.84 10.76 12.43
N TRP A 60 -6.14 10.96 12.44
CA TRP A 60 -7.05 10.20 11.62
C TRP A 60 -7.12 10.93 10.28
N ASP A 61 -6.30 10.53 9.31
CA ASP A 61 -6.57 10.94 7.92
C ASP A 61 -7.75 10.06 7.47
N ILE A 62 -8.96 10.42 7.90
CA ILE A 62 -10.20 9.63 7.78
C ILE A 62 -10.56 9.45 6.29
N LYS A 63 -10.01 10.26 5.40
CA LYS A 63 -10.36 10.27 3.98
C LYS A 63 -9.32 9.55 3.14
N GLU A 64 -9.79 8.61 2.35
CA GLU A 64 -9.01 7.99 1.28
C GLU A 64 -8.59 9.04 0.25
N GLN A 65 -7.34 8.98 -0.17
CA GLN A 65 -6.78 9.84 -1.20
C GLN A 65 -6.49 9.01 -2.45
N ILE A 66 -7.01 9.44 -3.60
CA ILE A 66 -6.60 8.93 -4.90
C ILE A 66 -5.11 9.20 -5.08
N ILE A 67 -4.38 8.23 -5.61
CA ILE A 67 -2.94 8.35 -5.81
C ILE A 67 -2.54 7.96 -7.23
N GLU A 68 -1.83 8.88 -7.88
CA GLU A 68 -1.29 8.64 -9.22
C GLU A 68 -0.06 7.73 -9.17
N SER A 69 0.25 7.07 -10.29
CA SER A 69 1.32 6.07 -10.41
C SER A 69 2.68 6.56 -9.88
N LYS A 70 3.05 7.83 -10.14
CA LYS A 70 4.33 8.39 -9.68
C LYS A 70 4.40 8.50 -8.16
N ASP A 71 3.31 8.90 -7.51
CA ASP A 71 3.28 9.04 -6.06
C ASP A 71 3.02 7.71 -5.37
N LEU A 72 2.27 6.79 -6.00
CA LEU A 72 2.12 5.41 -5.56
C LEU A 72 3.49 4.73 -5.48
N TYR A 73 4.32 4.92 -6.50
CA TYR A 73 5.69 4.42 -6.50
C TYR A 73 6.49 4.95 -5.30
N LYS A 74 6.46 6.26 -5.05
CA LYS A 74 7.15 6.86 -3.90
C LYS A 74 6.60 6.34 -2.58
N LEU A 75 5.29 6.14 -2.48
CA LEU A 75 4.62 5.62 -1.31
C LEU A 75 5.11 4.20 -0.97
N ILE A 76 5.12 3.31 -1.96
CA ILE A 76 5.60 1.94 -1.83
C ILE A 76 7.09 1.94 -1.48
N TRP A 77 7.90 2.74 -2.17
CA TRP A 77 9.34 2.81 -1.89
C TRP A 77 9.64 3.27 -0.46
N LYS A 78 8.93 4.29 0.03
CA LYS A 78 9.08 4.80 1.41
C LYS A 78 8.68 3.75 2.44
N ASN A 79 7.64 2.97 2.17
CA ASN A 79 7.12 1.94 3.09
C ASN A 79 7.65 0.52 2.80
N ARG A 80 8.61 0.37 1.88
CA ARG A 80 9.05 -0.95 1.37
C ARG A 80 9.55 -1.91 2.45
N LYS A 81 10.09 -1.40 3.57
CA LYS A 81 10.52 -2.26 4.69
C LYS A 81 9.32 -2.95 5.35
N SER A 82 8.26 -2.21 5.63
CA SER A 82 7.02 -2.76 6.18
C SER A 82 6.30 -3.66 5.18
N ILE A 83 6.23 -3.26 3.92
CA ILE A 83 5.66 -4.09 2.84
C ILE A 83 6.45 -5.39 2.69
N ASN A 84 7.79 -5.35 2.67
CA ASN A 84 8.61 -6.55 2.61
C ASN A 84 8.44 -7.46 3.84
N LYS A 85 8.19 -6.89 5.02
CA LYS A 85 7.89 -7.68 6.21
C LYS A 85 6.56 -8.40 6.07
N PHE A 86 5.54 -7.71 5.56
CA PHE A 86 4.23 -8.27 5.26
C PHE A 86 4.29 -9.38 4.21
N LEU A 87 4.98 -9.15 3.09
CA LEU A 87 5.18 -10.10 1.99
C LEU A 87 6.06 -11.32 2.34
N LYS A 88 6.69 -11.33 3.52
CA LYS A 88 7.43 -12.48 4.04
C LYS A 88 6.56 -13.34 4.96
N ALA A 89 5.57 -12.74 5.60
CA ALA A 89 4.70 -13.39 6.57
C ALA A 89 3.46 -14.05 5.91
N ASN A 90 3.17 -13.68 4.66
CA ASN A 90 2.10 -14.20 3.80
C ASN A 90 2.73 -14.65 2.48
#